data_AF-A0A1K1NRM2-F1
#
_entry.id   AF-A0A1K1NRM2-F1
#
_cell.length_a   1.000
_cell.length_b   1.000
_cell.length_c   1.000
_cell.angle_alpha   90.00
_cell.angle_beta   90.00
_cell.angle_gamma   90.00
#
_symmetry.space_group_name_H-M   'P 1'
#
loop_
_entity.id
_entity.type
_entity.pdbx_description
1 polymer ?
#
loop_
_entity_poly.entity_id
_entity_poly.type
_entity_poly.pdbx_seq_one_letter_code
_entity_poly.pdbx_strand_id
1 'polypeptide(L)'
;MTLSKNLSSIGHDIFKGCENLKGIVLPESVTSIGENAFLGCAKLTDVDLPKNLTDIGNYAFSGCKSLTKLTIPDGVTEISDGTFSGCTGFTNLPMNDKITSIGKNAFSMCDGLKSVKIPSNITSIGEYAFYQCGSLENVVLSDSLTSLSKGLFMYCTALKKITIPEGVTEIGVGAFSQCKNLSSITIPDSEETIGNGAFRETAIAGIRLPANLTSIAGWVFEQCTSLKTITIPDSVKSIDENAFYHCTALQSVVFPGNVESIGSRAFFECSGLEGVKFSEGVKTIADHAFYGCTSMKKNTACRQHYDY
;
A
#
# COMPACT_ATOMS: atom_id res chain seq x y z
N MET A 1 -16.34 -28.96 -19.54
CA MET A 1 -17.52 -28.31 -20.16
C MET A 1 -17.09 -27.81 -21.52
N THR A 2 -17.94 -27.91 -22.55
CA THR A 2 -17.63 -27.43 -23.90
C THR A 2 -18.62 -26.33 -24.27
N LEU A 3 -18.11 -25.15 -24.64
CA LEU A 3 -18.93 -24.00 -25.04
C LEU A 3 -19.16 -23.98 -26.55
N SER A 4 -20.20 -23.29 -27.00
CA SER A 4 -20.49 -23.11 -28.43
C SER A 4 -19.39 -22.33 -29.12
N LYS A 5 -18.91 -22.81 -30.28
CA LYS A 5 -17.86 -22.14 -31.08
C LYS A 5 -18.24 -20.76 -31.63
N ASN A 6 -19.52 -20.39 -31.57
CA ASN A 6 -20.04 -19.11 -32.05
C ASN A 6 -20.29 -18.12 -30.90
N LEU A 7 -19.86 -18.46 -29.68
CA LEU A 7 -20.06 -17.60 -28.52
C LEU A 7 -19.15 -16.36 -28.65
N SER A 8 -19.74 -15.16 -28.62
CA SER A 8 -18.99 -13.90 -28.72
C SER A 8 -18.55 -13.32 -27.38
N SER A 9 -19.21 -13.72 -26.28
CA SER A 9 -18.89 -13.22 -24.93
C SER A 9 -19.25 -14.22 -23.85
N ILE A 10 -18.58 -14.11 -22.70
CA ILE A 10 -18.95 -14.78 -21.45
C ILE A 10 -19.74 -13.78 -20.60
N GLY A 11 -20.99 -14.10 -20.29
CA GLY A 11 -21.87 -13.20 -19.54
C GLY A 11 -21.49 -13.01 -18.07
N HIS A 12 -22.10 -12.02 -17.43
CA HIS A 12 -21.95 -11.72 -16.01
C HIS A 12 -22.38 -12.89 -15.12
N ASP A 13 -21.66 -13.14 -14.03
CA ASP A 13 -21.93 -14.16 -12.99
C ASP A 13 -22.12 -15.62 -13.50
N ILE A 14 -21.88 -15.92 -14.78
CA ILE A 14 -22.35 -17.17 -15.42
C ILE A 14 -21.77 -18.46 -14.84
N PHE A 15 -20.53 -18.43 -14.33
CA PHE A 15 -19.90 -19.53 -13.59
C PHE A 15 -19.57 -19.16 -12.14
N LYS A 16 -20.16 -18.08 -11.61
CA LYS A 16 -19.94 -17.67 -10.23
C LYS A 16 -20.27 -18.80 -9.25
N GLY A 17 -19.36 -19.05 -8.32
CA GLY A 17 -19.49 -20.09 -7.30
C GLY A 17 -19.44 -21.52 -7.85
N CYS A 18 -19.00 -21.73 -9.09
CA CYS A 18 -18.77 -23.08 -9.62
C CYS A 18 -17.52 -23.72 -8.97
N GLU A 19 -17.58 -24.02 -7.67
CA GLU A 19 -16.46 -24.46 -6.84
C GLU A 19 -15.82 -25.79 -7.30
N ASN A 20 -16.49 -26.55 -8.15
CA ASN A 20 -15.99 -27.80 -8.72
C ASN A 20 -15.48 -27.68 -10.16
N LEU A 21 -15.58 -26.49 -10.79
CA LEU A 21 -15.03 -26.25 -12.11
C LEU A 21 -13.50 -26.29 -12.04
N LYS A 22 -12.88 -27.25 -12.73
CA LYS A 22 -11.41 -27.43 -12.77
C LYS A 22 -10.74 -26.78 -13.97
N GLY A 23 -11.47 -26.69 -15.09
CA GLY A 23 -10.95 -26.15 -16.33
C GLY A 23 -12.09 -25.81 -17.28
N ILE A 24 -11.85 -24.80 -18.12
CA ILE A 24 -12.75 -24.36 -19.17
C ILE A 24 -11.94 -23.94 -20.39
N VAL A 25 -12.43 -24.31 -21.57
CA VAL A 25 -11.85 -23.86 -22.84
C VAL A 25 -12.80 -22.82 -23.43
N LEU A 26 -12.32 -21.60 -23.58
CA LEU A 26 -13.09 -20.51 -24.18
C LEU A 26 -12.94 -20.55 -25.71
N PRO A 27 -14.02 -20.40 -26.49
CA PRO A 27 -13.93 -20.29 -27.95
C PRO A 27 -13.14 -19.05 -28.40
N GLU A 28 -12.36 -19.17 -29.48
CA GLU A 28 -11.59 -18.06 -30.09
C GLU A 28 -12.44 -16.87 -30.56
N SER A 29 -13.76 -17.06 -30.69
CA SER A 29 -14.73 -16.02 -31.03
C SER A 29 -15.11 -15.12 -29.85
N VAL A 30 -14.77 -15.51 -28.62
CA VAL A 30 -15.06 -14.72 -27.43
C VAL A 30 -14.15 -13.49 -27.39
N THR A 31 -14.74 -12.30 -27.30
CA THR A 31 -14.02 -11.03 -27.22
C THR A 31 -14.13 -10.38 -25.84
N SER A 32 -15.06 -10.80 -25.00
CA SER A 32 -15.21 -10.25 -23.64
C SER A 32 -15.63 -11.29 -22.59
N ILE A 33 -15.14 -11.09 -21.36
CA ILE A 33 -15.55 -11.81 -20.15
C ILE A 33 -16.22 -10.83 -19.20
N GLY A 34 -17.47 -11.10 -18.83
CA GLY A 34 -18.26 -10.24 -17.98
C GLY A 34 -17.83 -10.23 -16.50
N GLU A 35 -18.38 -9.27 -15.77
CA GLU A 35 -18.18 -9.14 -14.33
C GLU A 35 -18.51 -10.45 -13.59
N ASN A 36 -17.70 -10.80 -12.60
CA ASN A 36 -17.88 -11.97 -11.73
C ASN A 36 -17.96 -13.33 -12.48
N ALA A 37 -17.64 -13.40 -13.78
CA ALA A 37 -17.92 -14.57 -14.62
C ALA A 37 -17.42 -15.90 -14.02
N PHE A 38 -16.25 -15.91 -13.38
CA PHE A 38 -15.66 -17.05 -12.68
C PHE A 38 -15.41 -16.81 -11.19
N LEU A 39 -16.07 -15.79 -10.60
CA LEU A 39 -15.92 -15.44 -9.19
C LEU A 39 -16.17 -16.67 -8.30
N GLY A 40 -15.21 -17.02 -7.44
CA GLY A 40 -15.31 -18.14 -6.51
C GLY A 40 -15.15 -19.52 -7.16
N CYS A 41 -14.68 -19.63 -8.40
CA CYS A 41 -14.30 -20.92 -9.01
C CYS A 41 -12.99 -21.44 -8.39
N ALA A 42 -13.02 -21.81 -7.11
CA ALA A 42 -11.83 -22.04 -6.29
C ALA A 42 -10.92 -23.20 -6.76
N LYS A 43 -11.48 -24.18 -7.50
CA LYS A 43 -10.74 -25.32 -8.05
C LYS A 43 -10.31 -25.15 -9.51
N LEU A 44 -10.57 -23.99 -10.12
CA LEU A 44 -10.17 -23.71 -11.50
C LEU A 44 -8.65 -23.60 -11.56
N THR A 45 -7.99 -24.53 -12.26
CA THR A 45 -6.53 -24.59 -12.34
C THR A 45 -5.98 -23.93 -13.59
N ASP A 46 -6.74 -23.96 -14.69
CA ASP A 46 -6.32 -23.50 -16.01
C ASP A 46 -7.50 -22.91 -16.78
N VAL A 47 -7.25 -21.79 -17.45
CA VAL A 47 -8.17 -21.11 -18.37
C VAL A 47 -7.37 -20.63 -19.57
N ASP A 48 -7.70 -21.13 -20.75
CA ASP A 48 -7.13 -20.61 -22.00
C ASP A 48 -7.95 -19.40 -22.43
N LEU A 49 -7.36 -18.20 -22.31
CA LEU A 49 -7.98 -16.96 -22.79
C LEU A 49 -7.81 -16.83 -24.31
N PRO A 50 -8.87 -16.49 -25.05
CA PRO A 50 -8.84 -16.42 -26.51
C PRO A 50 -8.02 -15.23 -26.97
N LYS A 51 -7.29 -15.35 -28.09
CA LYS A 51 -6.35 -14.31 -28.55
C LYS A 51 -6.99 -12.96 -28.87
N ASN A 52 -8.27 -12.95 -29.23
CA ASN A 52 -9.03 -11.75 -29.60
C ASN A 52 -9.77 -11.13 -28.41
N LEU A 53 -9.51 -11.60 -27.18
CA LEU A 53 -10.10 -11.02 -25.98
C LEU A 53 -9.61 -9.58 -25.81
N THR A 54 -10.56 -8.66 -25.64
CA THR A 54 -10.29 -7.24 -25.41
C THR A 54 -10.62 -6.83 -23.98
N ASP A 55 -11.57 -7.52 -23.33
CA ASP A 55 -12.12 -7.08 -22.05
C ASP A 55 -12.26 -8.25 -21.04
N ILE A 56 -11.81 -8.00 -19.80
CA ILE A 56 -12.03 -8.88 -18.64
C ILE A 56 -12.64 -8.02 -17.54
N GLY A 57 -13.93 -8.21 -17.26
CA GLY A 57 -14.69 -7.39 -16.33
C GLY A 57 -14.26 -7.55 -14.87
N ASN A 58 -14.76 -6.63 -14.03
CA ASN A 58 -14.46 -6.59 -12.60
C ASN A 58 -14.71 -7.96 -11.94
N TYR A 59 -13.81 -8.34 -11.03
CA TYR A 59 -13.89 -9.56 -10.24
C TYR A 59 -14.03 -10.87 -11.06
N ALA A 60 -13.77 -10.85 -12.38
CA ALA A 60 -14.05 -11.99 -13.25
C ALA A 60 -13.41 -13.30 -12.79
N PHE A 61 -12.22 -13.25 -12.20
CA PHE A 61 -11.50 -14.43 -11.67
C PHE A 61 -11.26 -14.34 -10.15
N SER A 62 -11.97 -13.47 -9.44
CA SER A 62 -11.78 -13.33 -8.01
C SER A 62 -12.06 -14.65 -7.29
N GLY A 63 -11.24 -15.03 -6.32
CA GLY A 63 -11.36 -16.28 -5.56
C GLY A 63 -11.03 -17.55 -6.35
N CYS A 64 -10.44 -17.46 -7.56
CA CYS A 64 -9.89 -18.61 -8.29
C CYS A 64 -8.58 -19.10 -7.65
N LYS A 65 -8.67 -19.61 -6.42
CA LYS A 65 -7.54 -19.95 -5.53
C LYS A 65 -6.56 -20.98 -6.10
N SER A 66 -7.02 -21.86 -7.00
CA SER A 66 -6.18 -22.90 -7.62
C SER A 66 -5.55 -22.47 -8.95
N LEU A 67 -5.87 -21.27 -9.45
CA LEU A 67 -5.32 -20.75 -10.70
C LEU A 67 -3.87 -20.32 -10.45
N THR A 68 -2.92 -20.98 -11.10
CA THR A 68 -1.48 -20.78 -10.85
C THR A 68 -0.79 -19.90 -11.90
N LYS A 69 -1.38 -19.83 -13.09
CA LYS A 69 -0.91 -19.06 -14.23
C LYS A 69 -2.10 -18.65 -15.09
N LEU A 70 -1.98 -17.52 -15.76
CA LEU A 70 -2.94 -17.05 -16.75
C LEU A 70 -2.19 -16.13 -17.71
N THR A 71 -2.26 -16.41 -19.01
CA THR A 71 -1.69 -15.55 -20.04
C THR A 71 -2.76 -14.59 -20.51
N ILE A 72 -2.55 -13.29 -20.28
CA ILE A 72 -3.49 -12.25 -20.72
C ILE A 72 -3.20 -11.91 -22.20
N PRO A 73 -4.19 -12.00 -23.10
CA PRO A 73 -4.01 -11.66 -24.52
C PRO A 73 -3.69 -10.18 -24.74
N ASP A 74 -2.95 -9.85 -25.80
CA ASP A 74 -2.50 -8.47 -26.13
C ASP A 74 -3.65 -7.48 -26.36
N GLY A 75 -4.87 -7.95 -26.65
CA GLY A 75 -6.05 -7.11 -26.80
C GLY A 75 -6.53 -6.51 -25.48
N VAL A 76 -6.15 -7.08 -24.34
CA VAL A 76 -6.51 -6.60 -23.00
C VAL A 76 -5.45 -5.58 -22.54
N THR A 77 -5.87 -4.34 -22.34
CA THR A 77 -5.00 -3.20 -22.00
C THR A 77 -5.14 -2.74 -20.55
N GLU A 78 -6.02 -3.37 -19.76
CA GLU A 78 -6.23 -3.06 -18.35
C GLU A 78 -6.53 -4.32 -17.54
N ILE A 79 -6.14 -4.30 -16.26
CA ILE A 79 -6.69 -5.23 -15.27
C ILE A 79 -7.77 -4.48 -14.50
N SER A 80 -9.03 -4.81 -14.70
CA SER A 80 -10.14 -4.13 -14.01
C SER A 80 -10.21 -4.47 -12.52
N ASP A 81 -11.16 -3.87 -11.81
CA ASP A 81 -11.24 -3.92 -10.36
C ASP A 81 -11.45 -5.35 -9.85
N GLY A 82 -10.62 -5.77 -8.90
CA GLY A 82 -10.75 -7.04 -8.20
C GLY A 82 -10.59 -8.28 -9.08
N THR A 83 -10.19 -8.15 -10.35
CA THR A 83 -10.20 -9.25 -11.34
C THR A 83 -9.54 -10.52 -10.83
N PHE A 84 -8.45 -10.43 -10.08
CA PHE A 84 -7.72 -11.56 -9.50
C PHE A 84 -7.67 -11.54 -7.97
N SER A 85 -8.58 -10.80 -7.31
CA SER A 85 -8.62 -10.74 -5.85
C SER A 85 -8.78 -12.15 -5.26
N GLY A 86 -7.99 -12.53 -4.26
CA GLY A 86 -8.03 -13.84 -3.62
C GLY A 86 -7.50 -15.00 -4.48
N CYS A 87 -6.83 -14.72 -5.60
CA CYS A 87 -6.14 -15.74 -6.41
C CYS A 87 -4.82 -16.17 -5.76
N THR A 88 -4.93 -16.94 -4.67
CA THR A 88 -3.78 -17.39 -3.87
C THR A 88 -2.83 -18.35 -4.58
N GLY A 89 -3.22 -18.89 -5.75
CA GLY A 89 -2.40 -19.81 -6.54
C GLY A 89 -1.35 -19.11 -7.39
N PHE A 90 -1.51 -17.81 -7.69
CA PHE A 90 -0.56 -17.08 -8.53
C PHE A 90 0.77 -16.89 -7.81
N THR A 91 1.84 -17.29 -8.48
CA THR A 91 3.23 -17.03 -8.05
C THR A 91 3.86 -15.86 -8.80
N ASN A 92 3.27 -15.45 -9.92
CA ASN A 92 3.65 -14.32 -10.76
C ASN A 92 2.38 -13.56 -11.18
N LEU A 93 2.52 -12.29 -11.54
CA LEU A 93 1.37 -11.52 -12.04
C LEU A 93 0.96 -11.99 -13.44
N PRO A 94 -0.32 -12.28 -13.68
CA PRO A 94 -0.86 -12.41 -15.03
C PRO A 94 -0.86 -11.01 -15.69
N MET A 95 0.02 -10.83 -16.68
CA MET A 95 0.26 -9.56 -17.37
C MET A 95 0.59 -9.79 -18.85
N ASN A 96 0.53 -8.71 -19.63
CA ASN A 96 1.10 -8.58 -20.97
C ASN A 96 1.77 -7.19 -21.10
N ASP A 97 2.47 -6.94 -22.21
CA ASP A 97 3.21 -5.67 -22.44
C ASP A 97 2.31 -4.51 -22.92
N LYS A 98 0.99 -4.72 -23.01
CA LYS A 98 -0.03 -3.74 -23.44
C LYS A 98 -0.86 -3.20 -22.29
N ILE A 99 -0.85 -3.83 -21.10
CA ILE A 99 -1.57 -3.35 -19.94
C ILE A 99 -0.98 -2.03 -19.47
N THR A 100 -1.80 -0.99 -19.27
CA THR A 100 -1.33 0.32 -18.79
C THR A 100 -1.80 0.64 -17.37
N SER A 101 -2.78 -0.09 -16.84
CA SER A 101 -3.40 0.17 -15.55
C SER A 101 -3.78 -1.12 -14.81
N ILE A 102 -3.72 -1.05 -13.48
CA ILE A 102 -4.19 -2.09 -12.56
C ILE A 102 -5.28 -1.50 -11.69
N GLY A 103 -6.45 -2.12 -11.65
CA GLY A 103 -7.64 -1.65 -10.93
C GLY A 103 -7.57 -1.83 -9.42
N LYS A 104 -8.57 -1.27 -8.75
CA LYS A 104 -8.75 -1.38 -7.30
C LYS A 104 -8.88 -2.84 -6.88
N ASN A 105 -8.20 -3.25 -5.81
CA ASN A 105 -8.21 -4.63 -5.31
C ASN A 105 -7.78 -5.72 -6.33
N ALA A 106 -7.24 -5.37 -7.50
CA ALA A 106 -7.04 -6.31 -8.61
C ALA A 106 -6.28 -7.59 -8.22
N PHE A 107 -5.30 -7.49 -7.32
CA PHE A 107 -4.51 -8.59 -6.77
C PHE A 107 -4.57 -8.64 -5.24
N SER A 108 -5.64 -8.12 -4.63
CA SER A 108 -5.84 -8.17 -3.17
C SER A 108 -5.88 -9.63 -2.70
N MET A 109 -5.31 -9.96 -1.55
CA MET A 109 -5.28 -11.30 -0.95
C MET A 109 -4.64 -12.39 -1.85
N CYS A 110 -3.74 -12.00 -2.76
CA CYS A 110 -2.97 -12.94 -3.59
C CYS A 110 -1.74 -13.48 -2.86
N ASP A 111 -1.97 -14.26 -1.80
CA ASP A 111 -0.91 -14.76 -0.89
C ASP A 111 0.13 -15.70 -1.54
N GLY A 112 -0.09 -16.15 -2.78
CA GLY A 112 0.91 -16.90 -3.55
C GLY A 112 2.04 -16.02 -4.11
N LEU A 113 1.81 -14.71 -4.23
CA LEU A 113 2.78 -13.78 -4.79
C LEU A 113 3.90 -13.52 -3.79
N LYS A 114 5.12 -13.96 -4.13
CA LYS A 114 6.34 -13.70 -3.35
C LYS A 114 7.15 -12.53 -3.88
N SER A 115 7.07 -12.29 -5.18
CA SER A 115 7.76 -11.21 -5.87
C SER A 115 6.86 -10.61 -6.93
N VAL A 116 6.84 -9.29 -7.01
CA VAL A 116 6.10 -8.53 -8.01
C VAL A 116 7.05 -7.57 -8.70
N LYS A 117 7.06 -7.60 -10.03
CA LYS A 117 7.70 -6.57 -10.85
C LYS A 117 6.59 -5.89 -11.66
N ILE A 118 6.35 -4.62 -11.39
CA ILE A 118 5.42 -3.80 -12.16
C ILE A 118 6.11 -3.36 -13.45
N PRO A 119 5.58 -3.70 -14.64
CA PRO A 119 6.14 -3.27 -15.92
C PRO A 119 6.12 -1.75 -16.10
N SER A 120 7.09 -1.20 -16.86
CA SER A 120 7.25 0.24 -17.05
C SER A 120 6.09 0.91 -17.81
N ASN A 121 5.31 0.14 -18.56
CA ASN A 121 4.09 0.62 -19.24
C ASN A 121 2.92 0.87 -18.28
N ILE A 122 3.00 0.42 -17.02
CA ILE A 122 1.99 0.70 -16.01
C ILE A 122 2.20 2.12 -15.45
N THR A 123 1.19 2.96 -15.65
CA THR A 123 1.16 4.36 -15.19
C THR A 123 0.25 4.57 -13.98
N SER A 124 -0.67 3.63 -13.71
CA SER A 124 -1.59 3.73 -12.56
C SER A 124 -1.89 2.37 -11.91
N ILE A 125 -1.96 2.39 -10.57
CA ILE A 125 -2.34 1.23 -9.76
C ILE A 125 -3.41 1.68 -8.75
N GLY A 126 -4.60 1.09 -8.84
CA GLY A 126 -5.76 1.42 -8.02
C GLY A 126 -5.57 1.07 -6.55
N GLU A 127 -6.45 1.64 -5.71
CA GLU A 127 -6.41 1.43 -4.26
C GLU A 127 -6.41 -0.06 -3.90
N TYR A 128 -5.66 -0.42 -2.84
CA TYR A 128 -5.66 -1.78 -2.29
C TYR A 128 -5.28 -2.88 -3.32
N ALA A 129 -4.65 -2.53 -4.45
CA ALA A 129 -4.37 -3.50 -5.52
C ALA A 129 -3.56 -4.71 -5.05
N PHE A 130 -2.69 -4.56 -4.05
CA PHE A 130 -1.94 -5.66 -3.42
C PHE A 130 -2.23 -5.76 -1.91
N TYR A 131 -3.41 -5.33 -1.47
CA TYR A 131 -3.84 -5.43 -0.07
C TYR A 131 -3.75 -6.87 0.41
N GLN A 132 -3.14 -7.09 1.58
CA GLN A 132 -3.05 -8.39 2.23
C GLN A 132 -2.41 -9.48 1.34
N CYS A 133 -1.44 -9.14 0.49
CA CYS A 133 -0.54 -10.11 -0.11
C CYS A 133 0.52 -10.52 0.91
N GLY A 134 0.17 -11.40 1.85
CA GLY A 134 0.95 -11.68 3.05
C GLY A 134 2.34 -12.26 2.80
N SER A 135 2.52 -12.97 1.67
CA SER A 135 3.82 -13.57 1.28
C SER A 135 4.69 -12.66 0.41
N LEU A 136 4.24 -11.44 0.08
CA LEU A 136 4.95 -10.56 -0.85
C LEU A 136 6.21 -9.98 -0.22
N GLU A 137 7.38 -10.49 -0.61
CA GLU A 137 8.68 -10.10 -0.04
C GLU A 137 9.37 -9.02 -0.86
N ASN A 138 9.25 -9.08 -2.19
CA ASN A 138 10.00 -8.25 -3.13
C ASN A 138 9.05 -7.53 -4.09
N VAL A 139 9.16 -6.22 -4.15
CA VAL A 139 8.40 -5.39 -5.08
C VAL A 139 9.36 -4.50 -5.85
N VAL A 140 9.26 -4.53 -7.18
CA VAL A 140 9.88 -3.56 -8.07
C VAL A 140 8.75 -2.75 -8.72
N LEU A 141 8.71 -1.47 -8.39
CA LEU A 141 7.71 -0.53 -8.92
C LEU A 141 8.12 -0.04 -10.32
N SER A 142 7.14 0.48 -11.07
CA SER A 142 7.37 1.09 -12.38
C SER A 142 7.86 2.53 -12.22
N ASP A 143 8.88 2.91 -12.99
CA ASP A 143 9.40 4.29 -13.03
C ASP A 143 8.40 5.30 -13.61
N SER A 144 7.30 4.83 -14.22
CA SER A 144 6.23 5.67 -14.78
C SER A 144 5.09 5.95 -13.79
N LEU A 145 5.18 5.47 -12.55
CA LEU A 145 4.20 5.80 -11.51
C LEU A 145 4.38 7.23 -11.01
N THR A 146 3.27 7.93 -10.84
CA THR A 146 3.22 9.27 -10.23
C THR A 146 2.71 9.26 -8.79
N SER A 147 2.04 8.18 -8.37
CA SER A 147 1.53 8.01 -7.01
C SER A 147 1.47 6.55 -6.60
N LEU A 148 1.46 6.32 -5.28
CA LEU A 148 1.11 5.05 -4.67
C LEU A 148 -0.25 5.19 -4.00
N SER A 149 -1.24 4.45 -4.46
CA SER A 149 -2.62 4.61 -4.03
C SER A 149 -2.87 4.18 -2.58
N LYS A 150 -4.03 4.58 -2.06
CA LYS A 150 -4.51 4.20 -0.73
C LYS A 150 -4.40 2.69 -0.49
N GLY A 151 -3.73 2.32 0.60
CA GLY A 151 -3.62 0.94 1.05
C GLY A 151 -2.97 -0.03 0.06
N LEU A 152 -2.19 0.47 -0.91
CA LEU A 152 -1.64 -0.32 -2.02
C LEU A 152 -1.00 -1.64 -1.58
N PHE A 153 -0.18 -1.62 -0.52
CA PHE A 153 0.49 -2.77 0.08
C PHE A 153 0.09 -2.99 1.55
N MET A 154 -1.07 -2.47 1.97
CA MET A 154 -1.51 -2.62 3.37
C MET A 154 -1.62 -4.11 3.73
N TYR A 155 -1.10 -4.51 4.90
CA TYR A 155 -0.96 -5.91 5.34
C TYR A 155 -0.05 -6.82 4.50
N CYS A 156 0.85 -6.28 3.67
CA CYS A 156 1.94 -7.07 3.06
C CYS A 156 3.02 -7.39 4.11
N THR A 157 2.72 -8.31 5.02
CA THR A 157 3.52 -8.56 6.23
C THR A 157 4.91 -9.12 5.95
N ALA A 158 5.15 -9.76 4.80
CA ALA A 158 6.47 -10.24 4.40
C ALA A 158 7.36 -9.19 3.69
N LEU A 159 6.83 -8.02 3.32
CA LEU A 159 7.58 -6.99 2.60
C LEU A 159 8.67 -6.41 3.50
N LYS A 160 9.94 -6.53 3.09
CA LYS A 160 11.10 -6.11 3.93
C LYS A 160 11.65 -4.75 3.55
N LYS A 161 11.67 -4.47 2.26
CA LYS A 161 12.25 -3.26 1.68
C LYS A 161 11.47 -2.82 0.45
N ILE A 162 11.44 -1.52 0.21
CA ILE A 162 10.92 -0.96 -1.04
C ILE A 162 11.64 0.35 -1.40
N THR A 163 11.81 0.57 -2.70
CA THR A 163 12.30 1.83 -3.26
C THR A 163 11.16 2.49 -4.01
N ILE A 164 10.83 3.72 -3.63
CA ILE A 164 9.81 4.53 -4.28
C ILE A 164 10.46 5.19 -5.52
N PRO A 165 9.86 5.10 -6.73
CA PRO A 165 10.41 5.72 -7.94
C PRO A 165 10.43 7.25 -7.88
N GLU A 166 11.42 7.88 -8.51
CA GLU A 166 11.62 9.35 -8.56
C GLU A 166 10.43 10.15 -9.15
N GLY A 167 9.55 9.50 -9.92
CA GLY A 167 8.36 10.14 -10.48
C GLY A 167 7.20 10.26 -9.50
N VAL A 168 7.27 9.59 -8.34
CA VAL A 168 6.19 9.55 -7.35
C VAL A 168 6.18 10.85 -6.53
N THR A 169 5.01 11.48 -6.45
CA THR A 169 4.77 12.70 -5.67
C THR A 169 3.83 12.48 -4.48
N GLU A 170 3.11 11.34 -4.46
CA GLU A 170 2.14 11.01 -3.42
C GLU A 170 2.27 9.55 -2.96
N ILE A 171 2.40 9.36 -1.64
CA ILE A 171 2.19 8.08 -0.96
C ILE A 171 0.84 8.14 -0.25
N GLY A 172 -0.14 7.37 -0.71
CA GLY A 172 -1.51 7.42 -0.24
C GLY A 172 -1.73 6.90 1.19
N VAL A 173 -2.91 7.19 1.72
CA VAL A 173 -3.35 6.78 3.07
C VAL A 173 -3.14 5.29 3.28
N GLY A 174 -2.39 4.93 4.32
CA GLY A 174 -2.14 3.54 4.69
C GLY A 174 -1.40 2.69 3.67
N ALA A 175 -0.73 3.27 2.67
CA ALA A 175 -0.10 2.53 1.56
C ALA A 175 0.77 1.34 2.01
N PHE A 176 1.48 1.47 3.14
CA PHE A 176 2.32 0.43 3.75
C PHE A 176 1.92 0.10 5.19
N SER A 177 0.70 0.45 5.59
CA SER A 177 0.19 0.14 6.93
C SER A 177 0.21 -1.37 7.16
N GLN A 178 0.68 -1.80 8.34
CA GLN A 178 0.80 -3.20 8.74
C GLN A 178 1.80 -4.03 7.91
N CYS A 179 2.70 -3.38 7.18
CA CYS A 179 3.89 -4.05 6.63
C CYS A 179 4.90 -4.33 7.74
N LYS A 180 4.59 -5.29 8.61
CA LYS A 180 5.30 -5.53 9.89
C LYS A 180 6.78 -5.87 9.77
N ASN A 181 7.25 -6.30 8.60
CA ASN A 181 8.68 -6.54 8.35
C ASN A 181 9.36 -5.45 7.51
N LEU A 182 8.63 -4.41 7.09
CA LEU A 182 9.18 -3.32 6.31
C LEU A 182 10.11 -2.50 7.19
N SER A 183 11.41 -2.66 6.98
CA SER A 183 12.46 -2.08 7.82
C SER A 183 13.30 -1.04 7.08
N SER A 184 13.22 -1.02 5.75
CA SER A 184 13.95 -0.09 4.90
C SER A 184 13.04 0.42 3.78
N ILE A 185 12.97 1.75 3.65
CA ILE A 185 12.28 2.40 2.55
C ILE A 185 13.15 3.55 2.04
N THR A 186 13.25 3.67 0.72
CA THR A 186 13.88 4.83 0.06
C THR A 186 12.78 5.67 -0.57
N ILE A 187 12.62 6.89 -0.07
CA ILE A 187 11.71 7.90 -0.60
C ILE A 187 12.56 8.98 -1.30
N PRO A 188 12.26 9.35 -2.56
CA PRO A 188 12.84 10.50 -3.22
C PRO A 188 12.51 11.85 -2.53
N ASP A 189 13.06 12.94 -3.08
CA ASP A 189 12.76 14.30 -2.61
C ASP A 189 11.60 14.95 -3.38
N SER A 190 11.12 14.29 -4.45
CA SER A 190 9.96 14.70 -5.25
C SER A 190 8.63 14.54 -4.52
N GLU A 191 8.58 13.72 -3.47
CA GLU A 191 7.36 13.48 -2.71
C GLU A 191 6.87 14.74 -1.99
N GLU A 192 5.66 15.14 -2.35
CA GLU A 192 4.96 16.28 -1.77
C GLU A 192 4.08 15.84 -0.60
N THR A 193 3.55 14.61 -0.64
CA THR A 193 2.57 14.13 0.33
C THR A 193 2.81 12.69 0.77
N ILE A 194 2.67 12.45 2.07
CA ILE A 194 2.62 11.12 2.69
C ILE A 194 1.33 11.08 3.51
N GLY A 195 0.39 10.23 3.10
CA GLY A 195 -0.94 10.16 3.66
C GLY A 195 -1.00 9.56 5.07
N ASN A 196 -2.14 9.78 5.72
CA ASN A 196 -2.40 9.28 7.07
C ASN A 196 -2.11 7.78 7.19
N GLY A 197 -1.42 7.37 8.25
CA GLY A 197 -1.14 5.97 8.53
C GLY A 197 -0.26 5.26 7.49
N ALA A 198 0.40 5.96 6.56
CA ALA A 198 1.12 5.34 5.45
C ALA A 198 2.13 4.27 5.91
N PHE A 199 2.79 4.46 7.05
CA PHE A 199 3.77 3.52 7.63
C PHE A 199 3.35 2.99 9.01
N ARG A 200 2.06 3.04 9.34
CA ARG A 200 1.52 2.53 10.61
C ARG A 200 1.91 1.05 10.82
N GLU A 201 2.39 0.72 12.02
CA GLU A 201 2.80 -0.64 12.41
C GLU A 201 3.84 -1.27 11.46
N THR A 202 4.82 -0.48 11.01
CA THR A 202 6.00 -0.98 10.25
C THR A 202 7.21 -1.18 11.16
N ALA A 203 8.22 -1.92 10.68
CA ALA A 203 9.49 -2.15 11.37
C ALA A 203 10.59 -1.14 10.98
N ILE A 204 10.20 0.01 10.43
CA ILE A 204 11.15 1.04 9.99
C ILE A 204 11.95 1.52 11.21
N ALA A 205 13.27 1.33 11.16
CA ALA A 205 14.18 1.78 12.22
C ALA A 205 14.64 3.23 12.06
N GLY A 206 14.62 3.72 10.83
CA GLY A 206 14.96 5.08 10.44
C GLY A 206 14.49 5.34 9.01
N ILE A 207 14.10 6.59 8.76
CA ILE A 207 13.59 7.03 7.46
C ILE A 207 14.05 8.46 7.20
N ARG A 208 14.45 8.74 5.96
CA ARG A 208 14.68 10.10 5.48
C ARG A 208 13.37 10.59 4.87
N LEU A 209 12.79 11.62 5.46
CA LEU A 209 11.59 12.27 4.94
C LEU A 209 11.95 13.21 3.78
N PRO A 210 11.09 13.32 2.76
CA PRO A 210 11.28 14.24 1.63
C PRO A 210 11.41 15.70 2.09
N ALA A 211 12.31 16.45 1.45
CA ALA A 211 12.61 17.83 1.83
C ALA A 211 11.46 18.83 1.59
N ASN A 212 10.43 18.44 0.83
CA ASN A 212 9.30 19.31 0.44
C ASN A 212 8.02 19.05 1.23
N LEU A 213 8.03 18.15 2.22
CA LEU A 213 6.84 17.85 3.03
C LEU A 213 6.37 19.09 3.80
N THR A 214 5.09 19.44 3.66
CA THR A 214 4.48 20.57 4.39
C THR A 214 3.94 20.18 5.76
N SER A 215 3.60 18.91 5.97
CA SER A 215 3.14 18.36 7.25
C SER A 215 3.60 16.92 7.45
N ILE A 216 3.60 16.48 8.71
CA ILE A 216 3.67 15.07 9.08
C ILE A 216 2.24 14.60 9.39
N ALA A 217 1.69 13.78 8.49
CA ALA A 217 0.31 13.35 8.53
C ALA A 217 -0.06 12.50 9.76
N GLY A 218 -1.35 12.45 10.08
CA GLY A 218 -1.85 11.75 11.26
C GLY A 218 -1.59 10.24 11.17
N TRP A 219 -1.28 9.61 12.31
CA TRP A 219 -0.98 8.18 12.42
C TRP A 219 0.17 7.65 11.53
N VAL A 220 0.90 8.51 10.81
CA VAL A 220 1.82 8.09 9.73
C VAL A 220 2.87 7.07 10.18
N PHE A 221 3.38 7.20 11.40
CA PHE A 221 4.29 6.25 12.05
C PHE A 221 3.69 5.64 13.33
N GLU A 222 2.36 5.61 13.49
CA GLU A 222 1.72 4.99 14.66
C GLU A 222 2.24 3.55 14.84
N GLN A 223 2.68 3.22 16.05
CA GLN A 223 3.20 1.92 16.46
C GLN A 223 4.42 1.45 15.66
N CYS A 224 5.21 2.38 15.09
CA CYS A 224 6.55 2.10 14.57
C CYS A 224 7.54 1.89 15.73
N THR A 225 7.38 0.77 16.45
CA THR A 225 8.13 0.43 17.67
C THR A 225 9.61 0.16 17.44
N SER A 226 10.07 0.13 16.18
CA SER A 226 11.49 0.03 15.83
C SER A 226 12.14 1.38 15.50
N LEU A 227 11.35 2.44 15.27
CA LEU A 227 11.85 3.75 14.86
C LEU A 227 12.65 4.38 15.99
N LYS A 228 13.96 4.58 15.79
CA LYS A 228 14.86 5.11 16.84
C LYS A 228 15.01 6.61 16.80
N THR A 229 15.10 7.16 15.60
CA THR A 229 15.36 8.58 15.37
C THR A 229 14.60 9.05 14.15
N ILE A 230 14.13 10.29 14.17
CA ILE A 230 13.59 10.93 12.97
C ILE A 230 14.03 12.39 12.89
N THR A 231 14.37 12.82 11.68
CA THR A 231 14.63 14.24 11.35
C THR A 231 13.42 14.77 10.62
N ILE A 232 12.80 15.81 11.17
CA ILE A 232 11.67 16.47 10.54
C ILE A 232 12.21 17.53 9.55
N PRO A 233 11.83 17.51 8.27
CA PRO A 233 12.31 18.48 7.27
C PRO A 233 11.94 19.93 7.61
N ASP A 234 12.81 20.89 7.26
CA ASP A 234 12.59 22.32 7.52
C ASP A 234 11.32 22.89 6.88
N SER A 235 10.79 22.25 5.83
CA SER A 235 9.53 22.63 5.17
C SER A 235 8.28 22.35 6.00
N VAL A 236 8.38 21.47 7.01
CA VAL A 236 7.22 21.00 7.79
C VAL A 236 6.69 22.10 8.71
N LYS A 237 5.37 22.32 8.64
CA LYS A 237 4.61 23.29 9.43
C LYS A 237 3.80 22.66 10.55
N SER A 238 3.28 21.44 10.36
CA SER A 238 2.50 20.75 11.39
C SER A 238 2.91 19.29 11.54
N ILE A 239 2.74 18.78 12.75
CA ILE A 239 2.76 17.35 13.05
C ILE A 239 1.37 17.00 13.54
N ASP A 240 0.66 16.14 12.82
CA ASP A 240 -0.75 15.89 13.06
C ASP A 240 -0.99 14.84 14.16
N GLU A 241 -2.27 14.57 14.45
CA GLU A 241 -2.66 13.70 15.55
C GLU A 241 -2.10 12.28 15.42
N ASN A 242 -1.64 11.73 16.55
CA ASN A 242 -1.09 10.37 16.64
C ASN A 242 0.07 10.05 15.67
N ALA A 243 0.72 11.04 15.04
CA ALA A 243 1.74 10.83 14.01
C ALA A 243 2.84 9.82 14.39
N PHE A 244 3.28 9.82 15.65
CA PHE A 244 4.27 8.90 16.24
C PHE A 244 3.71 8.18 17.48
N TYR A 245 2.38 8.02 17.58
CA TYR A 245 1.76 7.33 18.71
C TYR A 245 2.39 5.95 18.93
N HIS A 246 2.82 5.66 20.15
CA HIS A 246 3.43 4.39 20.57
C HIS A 246 4.70 3.98 19.78
N CYS A 247 5.50 4.97 19.33
CA CYS A 247 6.87 4.75 18.85
C CYS A 247 7.83 4.54 20.03
N THR A 248 7.74 3.38 20.69
CA THR A 248 8.42 3.13 21.98
C THR A 248 9.95 3.14 21.91
N ALA A 249 10.56 2.87 20.75
CA ALA A 249 12.01 2.95 20.56
C ALA A 249 12.51 4.35 20.16
N LEU A 250 11.62 5.33 19.94
CA LEU A 250 12.00 6.65 19.46
C LEU A 250 12.73 7.42 20.56
N GLN A 251 14.05 7.57 20.41
CA GLN A 251 14.94 8.19 21.39
C GLN A 251 15.05 9.70 21.20
N SER A 252 15.08 10.15 19.94
CA SER A 252 15.27 11.56 19.60
C SER A 252 14.50 11.96 18.36
N VAL A 253 13.95 13.17 18.39
CA VAL A 253 13.32 13.84 17.25
C VAL A 253 14.04 15.16 17.03
N VAL A 254 14.50 15.41 15.80
CA VAL A 254 15.09 16.70 15.41
C VAL A 254 13.97 17.56 14.83
N PHE A 255 13.49 18.52 15.61
CA PHE A 255 12.50 19.51 15.20
C PHE A 255 13.17 20.69 14.49
N PRO A 256 12.68 21.11 13.32
CA PRO A 256 13.18 22.30 12.65
C PRO A 256 12.59 23.57 13.27
N GLY A 257 13.13 24.72 12.86
CA GLY A 257 12.67 26.05 13.28
C GLY A 257 11.22 26.37 12.93
N ASN A 258 10.67 25.68 11.94
CA ASN A 258 9.45 26.07 11.23
C ASN A 258 8.18 25.31 11.64
N VAL A 259 8.26 24.31 12.53
CA VAL A 259 7.08 23.60 13.05
C VAL A 259 6.26 24.57 13.90
N GLU A 260 4.99 24.78 13.52
CA GLU A 260 4.07 25.71 14.18
C GLU A 260 3.09 24.99 15.11
N SER A 261 2.72 23.74 14.81
CA SER A 261 1.76 22.98 15.61
C SER A 261 2.13 21.51 15.79
N ILE A 262 1.87 21.00 16.99
CA ILE A 262 1.99 19.58 17.34
C ILE A 262 0.62 19.08 17.82
N GLY A 263 0.08 18.10 17.10
CA GLY A 263 -1.28 17.58 17.25
C GLY A 263 -1.49 16.68 18.47
N SER A 264 -2.76 16.37 18.72
CA SER A 264 -3.18 15.55 19.87
C SER A 264 -2.50 14.20 19.82
N ARG A 265 -1.91 13.77 20.94
CA ARG A 265 -1.22 12.47 21.06
C ARG A 265 -0.11 12.23 20.02
N ALA A 266 0.45 13.27 19.40
CA ALA A 266 1.43 13.13 18.32
C ALA A 266 2.62 12.23 18.69
N PHE A 267 3.11 12.27 19.93
CA PHE A 267 4.16 11.42 20.50
C PHE A 267 3.68 10.67 21.75
N PHE A 268 2.39 10.37 21.84
CA PHE A 268 1.82 9.63 22.97
C PHE A 268 2.51 8.27 23.13
N GLU A 269 2.87 7.90 24.36
CA GLU A 269 3.57 6.65 24.69
C GLU A 269 4.86 6.38 23.89
N CYS A 270 5.55 7.45 23.44
CA CYS A 270 6.95 7.37 22.99
C CYS A 270 7.88 7.21 24.19
N SER A 271 7.80 6.06 24.87
CA SER A 271 8.48 5.80 26.15
C SER A 271 10.00 5.89 26.09
N GLY A 272 10.60 5.70 24.92
CA GLY A 272 12.04 5.87 24.68
C GLY A 272 12.51 7.32 24.49
N LEU A 273 11.60 8.29 24.34
CA LEU A 273 11.96 9.67 23.97
C LEU A 273 12.67 10.36 25.14
N GLU A 274 13.96 10.70 24.96
CA GLU A 274 14.80 11.19 26.05
C GLU A 274 14.66 12.71 26.29
N GLY A 275 14.20 13.45 25.29
CA GLY A 275 13.99 14.88 25.36
C GLY A 275 13.57 15.48 24.03
N VAL A 276 12.99 16.67 24.11
CA VAL A 276 12.55 17.46 22.96
C VAL A 276 13.10 18.86 23.11
N LYS A 277 13.60 19.43 22.02
CA LYS A 277 13.93 20.86 21.94
C LYS A 277 12.92 21.52 21.03
N PHE A 278 12.12 22.42 21.58
CA PHE A 278 11.19 23.22 20.79
C PHE A 278 11.93 24.40 20.18
N SER A 279 11.64 24.68 18.91
CA SER A 279 12.05 25.93 18.26
C SER A 279 11.08 27.06 18.62
N GLU A 280 11.51 28.31 18.44
CA GLU A 280 10.67 29.50 18.66
C GLU A 280 9.44 29.54 17.75
N GLY A 281 9.42 28.74 16.67
CA GLY A 281 8.29 28.66 15.76
C GLY A 281 7.06 27.91 16.28
N VAL A 282 7.20 27.08 17.34
CA VAL A 282 6.10 26.26 17.86
C VAL A 282 5.08 27.14 18.59
N LYS A 283 3.86 27.24 18.03
CA LYS A 283 2.76 28.05 18.55
C LYS A 283 1.78 27.24 19.39
N THR A 284 1.52 25.99 19.00
CA THR A 284 0.54 25.13 19.68
C THR A 284 1.08 23.72 19.91
N ILE A 285 0.82 23.19 21.10
CA ILE A 285 1.02 21.79 21.46
C ILE A 285 -0.32 21.31 22.03
N ALA A 286 -0.96 20.38 21.33
CA ALA A 286 -2.28 19.89 21.71
C ALA A 286 -2.23 18.84 22.82
N ASP A 287 -3.40 18.49 23.34
CA ASP A 287 -3.58 17.59 24.47
C ASP A 287 -2.81 16.27 24.31
N HIS A 288 -2.16 15.85 25.38
CA HIS A 288 -1.45 14.57 25.47
C HIS A 288 -0.36 14.35 24.40
N ALA A 289 0.09 15.39 23.69
CA ALA A 289 1.09 15.28 22.62
C ALA A 289 2.33 14.48 23.04
N PHE A 290 2.76 14.60 24.30
CA PHE A 290 3.91 13.88 24.86
C PHE A 290 3.57 13.03 26.09
N TYR A 291 2.29 12.71 26.31
CA TYR A 291 1.88 11.89 27.45
C TYR A 291 2.47 10.48 27.35
N GLY A 292 2.95 9.91 28.45
CA GLY A 292 3.57 8.58 28.46
C GLY A 292 5.02 8.51 27.94
N CYS A 293 5.65 9.65 27.61
CA CYS A 293 7.07 9.72 27.28
C CYS A 293 7.95 9.63 28.55
N THR A 294 8.04 8.45 29.14
CA THR A 294 8.63 8.22 30.47
C THR A 294 10.14 8.44 30.56
N SER A 295 10.88 8.38 29.44
CA SER A 295 12.32 8.65 29.40
C SER A 295 12.69 10.14 29.34
N MET A 296 11.72 11.05 29.17
CA MET A 296 12.01 12.47 29.06
C MET A 296 12.57 13.02 30.38
N LYS A 297 13.78 13.59 30.33
CA LYS A 297 14.38 14.23 31.51
C LYS A 297 13.57 15.47 31.89
N LYS A 298 13.32 15.66 33.19
CA LYS A 298 12.55 16.79 33.76
C LYS A 298 13.02 18.19 33.35
N ASN A 299 14.26 18.33 32.86
CA ASN A 299 14.86 19.62 32.53
C ASN A 299 14.88 19.95 31.03
N THR A 300 14.17 19.17 30.20
CA THR A 300 14.21 19.34 28.73
C THR A 300 12.98 20.04 28.14
N ALA A 301 11.90 20.32 28.89
CA ALA A 301 10.67 20.83 28.25
C ALA A 301 9.69 21.70 29.08
N CYS A 302 9.91 22.00 30.36
CA CYS A 302 8.96 22.84 31.12
C CYS A 302 9.65 23.85 32.03
N ARG A 303 10.00 25.01 31.46
CA ARG A 303 9.82 26.29 32.15
C ARG A 303 8.89 27.14 31.31
N GLN A 304 7.58 26.96 31.48
CA GLN A 304 6.58 28.03 31.47
C GLN A 304 5.19 27.47 31.83
N HIS A 305 4.66 27.98 32.94
CA HIS A 305 3.26 28.08 33.36
C HIS A 305 2.31 26.89 33.17
N TYR A 306 2.21 26.05 34.20
CA TYR A 306 0.93 25.52 34.64
C TYR A 306 0.74 25.91 36.11
N ASP A 307 0.15 27.09 36.32
CA ASP A 307 -0.56 27.41 37.55
C ASP A 307 -2.06 27.39 37.21
N TYR A 308 -2.83 26.76 38.11
CA TYR A 308 -4.29 26.56 38.19
C TYR A 308 -4.89 25.34 37.49
#